data_AF-A0A840V7E2-F1
#
_entry.id   AF-A0A840V7E2-F1
#
_cell.length_a   1.000
_cell.length_b   1.000
_cell.length_c   1.000
_cell.angle_alpha   90.00
_cell.angle_beta   90.00
_cell.angle_gamma   90.00
#
_symmetry.space_group_name_H-M   'P 1'
#
loop_
_entity.id
_entity.type
_entity.pdbx_description
1 polymer ?
#
loop_
_entity_poly.entity_id
_entity_poly.type
_entity_poly.pdbx_seq_one_letter_code
_entity_poly.pdbx_strand_id
1 'polypeptide(L)'
;MNRRSRNKVLAFACGLILASSLGAWIRRAKAKSPEELPRTVLVRSERWDERDFLAKLATLEPHKDPADLCRTMERLPRPPMEALPGLLASIHQENGSELTLAAKYLLIRWAEVDGEQAMSWAWSQWPNSRLWELAFREVGAAWAWADPSHFARWVLAHPQPRGFIDSEEEIDPAGPPVLVMRDWSQAVQWLLEDHPRLAFEVLLGRGGYQFQDDSMWRSLTRPEQIIDALSAFGPLEDLDWESQQENKGMYAHALLRRWQEMDPESFGKSGNAQWLSRRSDGLFPEELAKWREARDKVAAGAAALEGVENSQRLMLVGALLREWGQIDPDAALEWGRTLGDREGALARATWFRDQVAETPGAALDQVEREVPEERWNFRVQAFDAWKHPMRPGDFEAWPEERRRTWESLEALQAVGTRP
;
A
#
# COMPACT_ATOMS: atom_id res chain seq x y z
N MET A 1 23.56 16.85 11.44
CA MET A 1 22.97 16.32 10.19
C MET A 1 23.85 16.72 9.00
N ASN A 2 24.47 15.77 8.28
CA ASN A 2 25.41 16.06 7.19
C ASN A 2 24.68 16.74 6.01
N ARG A 3 25.35 17.67 5.31
CA ARG A 3 24.88 18.37 4.10
C ARG A 3 24.34 17.40 3.04
N ARG A 4 24.92 16.19 2.98
CA ARG A 4 24.46 15.09 2.11
C ARG A 4 23.09 14.52 2.49
N SER A 5 22.75 14.51 3.78
CA SER A 5 21.44 14.06 4.29
C SER A 5 20.36 15.13 4.13
N ARG A 6 20.71 16.42 4.26
CA ARG A 6 19.77 17.54 3.96
C ARG A 6 19.34 17.56 2.50
N ASN A 7 20.27 17.31 1.57
CA ASN A 7 19.93 17.29 0.14
C ASN A 7 19.04 16.10 -0.25
N LYS A 8 19.23 14.92 0.37
CA LYS A 8 18.37 13.74 0.15
C LYS A 8 16.95 13.94 0.67
N VAL A 9 16.79 14.58 1.84
CA VAL A 9 15.47 14.92 2.40
C VAL A 9 14.77 15.97 1.54
N LEU A 10 15.50 16.95 1.01
CA LEU A 10 14.93 17.95 0.09
C LEU A 10 14.51 17.36 -1.26
N ALA A 11 15.30 16.46 -1.85
CA ALA A 11 14.98 15.82 -3.12
C ALA A 11 13.77 14.88 -3.00
N PHE A 12 13.67 14.15 -1.88
CA PHE A 12 12.51 13.32 -1.58
C PHE A 12 11.24 14.16 -1.32
N ALA A 13 11.38 15.26 -0.58
CA ALA A 13 10.30 16.23 -0.40
C ALA A 13 9.88 16.88 -1.72
N CYS A 14 10.80 17.22 -2.63
CA CYS A 14 10.47 17.77 -3.94
C CYS A 14 9.81 16.75 -4.87
N GLY A 15 10.19 15.48 -4.82
CA GLY A 15 9.52 14.40 -5.57
C GLY A 15 8.08 14.17 -5.07
N LEU A 16 7.87 14.14 -3.75
CA LEU A 16 6.54 14.04 -3.16
C LEU A 16 5.71 15.31 -3.35
N ILE A 17 6.33 16.50 -3.32
CA ILE A 17 5.65 17.76 -3.61
C ILE A 17 5.32 17.86 -5.10
N LEU A 18 6.18 17.43 -6.02
CA LEU A 18 5.85 17.37 -7.45
C LEU A 18 4.74 16.36 -7.71
N ALA A 19 4.77 15.16 -7.13
CA ALA A 19 3.69 14.17 -7.27
C ALA A 19 2.38 14.62 -6.61
N SER A 20 2.42 15.28 -5.45
CA SER A 20 1.22 15.79 -4.75
C SER A 20 0.70 17.10 -5.33
N SER A 21 1.56 17.96 -5.89
CA SER A 21 1.16 19.16 -6.62
C SER A 21 0.68 18.83 -8.03
N LEU A 22 1.26 17.84 -8.73
CA LEU A 22 0.64 17.21 -9.90
C LEU A 22 -0.72 16.63 -9.50
N GLY A 23 -0.78 15.84 -8.43
CA GLY A 23 -2.03 15.26 -7.94
C GLY A 23 -3.09 16.29 -7.53
N ALA A 24 -2.70 17.46 -7.00
CA ALA A 24 -3.60 18.55 -6.67
C ALA A 24 -4.03 19.37 -7.91
N TRP A 25 -3.12 19.57 -8.86
CA TRP A 25 -3.37 20.18 -10.16
C TRP A 25 -4.35 19.32 -10.99
N ILE A 26 -4.10 18.01 -11.02
CA ILE A 26 -4.92 16.97 -11.64
C ILE A 26 -6.30 16.84 -10.96
N ARG A 27 -6.37 16.84 -9.61
CA ARG A 27 -7.64 16.84 -8.88
C ARG A 27 -8.48 18.09 -9.17
N ARG A 28 -7.84 19.26 -9.36
CA ARG A 28 -8.52 20.46 -9.86
C ARG A 28 -9.04 20.31 -11.28
N ALA A 29 -8.36 19.56 -12.14
CA ALA A 29 -8.85 19.23 -13.48
C ALA A 29 -10.07 18.29 -13.42
N LYS A 30 -10.10 17.31 -12.50
CA LYS A 30 -11.26 16.41 -12.25
C LYS A 30 -12.52 17.09 -11.73
N ALA A 31 -12.40 18.25 -11.07
CA ALA A 31 -13.57 19.02 -10.63
C ALA A 31 -14.42 19.55 -11.81
N LYS A 32 -13.90 19.49 -13.04
CA LYS A 32 -14.66 19.68 -14.26
C LYS A 32 -15.11 18.32 -14.79
N SER A 33 -16.41 18.16 -14.97
CA SER A 33 -17.02 16.90 -15.45
C SER A 33 -16.34 16.41 -16.74
N PRO A 34 -16.12 15.10 -16.93
CA PRO A 34 -15.58 14.53 -18.17
C PRO A 34 -16.39 14.92 -19.43
N GLU A 35 -17.66 15.29 -19.27
CA GLU A 35 -18.51 15.79 -20.36
C GLU A 35 -18.17 17.22 -20.82
N GLU A 36 -17.33 17.96 -20.09
CA GLU A 36 -16.92 19.33 -20.43
C GLU A 36 -15.49 19.43 -20.98
N LEU A 37 -14.81 18.32 -21.28
CA LEU A 37 -13.56 18.41 -22.04
C LEU A 37 -13.90 18.78 -23.49
N PRO A 38 -13.53 19.99 -23.97
CA PRO A 38 -13.86 20.41 -25.32
C PRO A 38 -13.25 19.41 -26.30
N ARG A 39 -14.12 18.66 -26.98
CA ARG A 39 -13.76 17.85 -28.15
C ARG A 39 -12.94 18.74 -29.08
N THR A 40 -11.66 18.39 -29.22
CA THR A 40 -10.73 18.91 -30.23
C THR A 40 -10.79 20.42 -30.39
N VAL A 41 -10.27 21.15 -29.39
CA VAL A 41 -9.57 22.39 -29.72
C VAL A 41 -8.43 21.98 -30.65
N LEU A 42 -8.62 22.20 -31.95
CA LEU A 42 -7.55 22.24 -32.95
C LEU A 42 -6.59 23.32 -32.45
N VAL A 43 -5.64 22.91 -31.61
CA VAL A 43 -4.51 23.73 -31.21
C VAL A 43 -3.87 24.12 -32.52
N ARG A 44 -4.03 25.39 -32.91
CA ARG A 44 -3.22 25.98 -33.98
C ARG A 44 -1.79 25.54 -33.67
N SER A 45 -1.19 24.80 -34.58
CA SER A 45 0.21 24.39 -34.47
C SER A 45 1.05 25.67 -34.50
N GLU A 46 1.17 26.32 -33.34
CA GLU A 46 2.26 27.25 -33.09
C GLU A 46 3.52 26.52 -33.54
N ARG A 47 4.32 27.20 -34.35
CA ARG A 47 5.53 26.62 -34.92
C ARG A 47 6.38 26.14 -33.75
N TRP A 48 6.44 24.82 -33.60
CA TRP A 48 7.32 24.16 -32.68
C TRP A 48 8.76 24.44 -33.12
N ASP A 49 9.55 25.04 -32.23
CA ASP A 49 10.98 25.25 -32.43
C ASP A 49 11.72 24.50 -31.32
N GLU A 50 12.45 23.46 -31.71
CA GLU A 50 13.16 22.58 -30.79
C GLU A 50 14.19 23.34 -29.95
N ARG A 51 14.86 24.33 -30.55
CA ARG A 51 15.91 25.10 -29.87
C ARG A 51 15.33 26.02 -28.80
N ASP A 52 14.24 26.72 -29.11
CA ASP A 52 13.50 27.54 -28.13
C ASP A 52 12.95 26.67 -27.00
N PHE A 53 12.42 25.49 -27.32
CA PHE A 53 11.94 24.56 -26.30
C PHE A 53 13.07 24.08 -25.38
N LEU A 54 14.20 23.64 -25.91
CA LEU A 54 15.34 23.21 -25.10
C LEU A 54 15.88 24.36 -24.23
N ALA A 55 15.89 25.59 -24.75
CA ALA A 55 16.27 26.78 -23.98
C ALA A 55 15.33 27.02 -22.79
N LYS A 56 14.02 26.85 -22.98
CA LYS A 56 13.02 26.94 -21.90
C LYS A 56 13.09 25.75 -20.94
N LEU A 57 13.35 24.55 -21.44
CA LEU A 57 13.48 23.36 -20.62
C LEU A 57 14.68 23.45 -19.67
N ALA A 58 15.79 24.03 -20.15
CA ALA A 58 16.97 24.28 -19.32
C ALA A 58 16.72 25.22 -18.14
N THR A 59 15.65 26.04 -18.18
CA THR A 59 15.29 26.89 -17.05
C THR A 59 14.63 26.14 -15.91
N LEU A 60 14.30 24.85 -16.05
CA LEU A 60 13.71 24.05 -14.97
C LEU A 60 14.69 23.78 -13.82
N GLU A 61 15.94 23.40 -14.13
CA GLU A 61 16.95 22.95 -13.14
C GLU A 61 17.27 23.96 -12.01
N PRO A 62 17.34 25.28 -12.27
CA PRO A 62 17.66 26.24 -11.21
C PRO A 62 16.52 26.47 -10.20
N HIS A 63 15.29 26.05 -10.49
CA HIS A 63 14.15 26.30 -9.61
C HIS A 63 14.23 25.44 -8.34
N LYS A 64 14.25 26.09 -7.18
CA LYS A 64 14.22 25.44 -5.85
C LYS A 64 12.83 25.46 -5.22
N ASP A 65 11.96 26.35 -5.69
CA ASP A 65 10.59 26.48 -5.21
C ASP A 65 9.64 25.64 -6.08
N PRO A 66 8.88 24.70 -5.49
CA PRO A 66 7.95 23.86 -6.25
C PRO A 66 6.83 24.62 -6.96
N ALA A 67 6.35 25.75 -6.40
CA ALA A 67 5.28 26.51 -7.03
C ALA A 67 5.77 27.24 -8.29
N ASP A 68 6.97 27.83 -8.24
CA ASP A 68 7.64 28.36 -9.42
C ASP A 68 7.89 27.28 -10.48
N LEU A 69 8.37 26.10 -10.07
CA LEU A 69 8.62 24.99 -10.98
C LEU A 69 7.34 24.56 -11.72
N CYS A 70 6.22 24.42 -11.00
CA CYS A 70 4.91 24.11 -11.61
C CYS A 70 4.50 25.18 -12.62
N ARG A 71 4.60 26.47 -12.26
CA ARG A 71 4.26 27.58 -13.16
C ARG A 71 5.13 27.61 -14.42
N THR A 72 6.41 27.24 -14.30
CA THR A 72 7.31 27.15 -15.46
C THR A 72 6.93 25.95 -16.33
N MET A 73 6.67 24.78 -15.76
CA MET A 73 6.24 23.58 -16.49
C MET A 73 4.91 23.77 -17.23
N GLU A 74 3.95 24.51 -16.64
CA GLU A 74 2.67 24.85 -17.28
C GLU A 74 2.82 25.72 -18.53
N ARG A 75 3.90 26.52 -18.60
CA ARG A 75 4.18 27.43 -19.72
C ARG A 75 5.03 26.78 -20.82
N LEU A 76 5.58 25.60 -20.57
CA LEU A 76 6.34 24.88 -21.60
C LEU A 76 5.37 24.40 -22.69
N PRO A 77 5.67 24.67 -23.97
CA PRO A 77 4.88 24.13 -25.06
C PRO A 77 4.97 22.60 -25.02
N ARG A 78 3.92 21.92 -25.48
CA ARG A 78 3.91 20.46 -25.59
C ARG A 78 4.72 20.06 -26.83
N PRO A 79 5.84 19.32 -26.69
CA PRO A 79 6.54 18.76 -27.84
C PRO A 79 5.64 17.83 -28.64
N PRO A 80 5.80 17.75 -29.97
CA PRO A 80 5.30 16.63 -30.76
C PRO A 80 5.81 15.32 -30.18
N MET A 81 4.98 14.28 -30.19
CA MET A 81 5.31 12.99 -29.59
C MET A 81 6.56 12.38 -30.23
N GLU A 82 6.68 12.52 -31.55
CA GLU A 82 7.79 12.00 -32.36
C GLU A 82 9.12 12.67 -32.01
N ALA A 83 9.09 13.86 -31.39
CA ALA A 83 10.29 14.59 -31.00
C ALA A 83 10.80 14.17 -29.60
N LEU A 84 9.97 13.56 -28.75
CA LEU A 84 10.32 13.23 -27.37
C LEU A 84 11.57 12.36 -27.20
N PRO A 85 11.76 11.25 -27.96
CA PRO A 85 12.99 10.46 -27.87
C PRO A 85 14.24 11.28 -28.22
N GLY A 86 14.16 12.11 -29.28
CA GLY A 86 15.27 12.96 -29.73
C GLY A 86 15.62 14.06 -28.72
N LEU A 87 14.61 14.69 -28.12
CA LEU A 87 14.78 15.67 -27.06
C LEU A 87 15.43 15.07 -25.82
N LEU A 88 14.98 13.89 -25.38
CA LEU A 88 15.58 13.16 -24.26
C LEU A 88 17.05 12.82 -24.53
N ALA A 89 17.39 12.37 -25.75
CA ALA A 89 18.77 12.11 -26.16
C ALA A 89 19.65 13.37 -26.22
N SER A 90 19.04 14.55 -26.34
CA SER A 90 19.74 15.83 -26.51
C SER A 90 20.00 16.57 -25.18
N ILE A 91 19.48 16.08 -24.06
CA ILE A 91 19.68 16.68 -22.73
C ILE A 91 20.57 15.83 -21.84
N HIS A 92 21.16 16.45 -20.82
CA HIS A 92 21.75 15.69 -19.73
C HIS A 92 20.62 15.06 -18.90
N GLN A 93 20.53 13.73 -18.90
CA GLN A 93 19.41 13.01 -18.31
C GLN A 93 19.58 12.76 -16.79
N GLU A 94 20.82 12.82 -16.33
CA GLU A 94 21.22 12.36 -15.00
C GLU A 94 21.83 13.50 -14.18
N ASN A 95 21.71 13.45 -12.86
CA ASN A 95 22.47 14.30 -11.95
C ASN A 95 22.90 13.46 -10.74
N GLY A 96 24.02 12.74 -10.90
CA GLY A 96 24.50 11.78 -9.92
C GLY A 96 23.62 10.52 -9.91
N SER A 97 22.79 10.35 -8.88
CA SER A 97 21.90 9.17 -8.74
C SER A 97 20.43 9.51 -8.96
N GLU A 98 20.15 10.62 -9.63
CA GLU A 98 18.79 11.13 -9.88
C GLU A 98 18.62 11.51 -11.35
N LEU A 99 17.38 11.51 -11.84
CA LEU A 99 17.02 12.10 -13.12
C LEU A 99 16.97 13.63 -13.00
N THR A 100 17.43 14.34 -14.02
CA THR A 100 17.25 15.80 -14.14
C THR A 100 15.76 16.15 -14.22
N LEU A 101 15.37 17.36 -13.77
CA LEU A 101 13.99 17.83 -13.88
C LEU A 101 13.53 17.87 -15.34
N ALA A 102 14.44 18.23 -16.25
CA ALA A 102 14.21 18.18 -17.69
C ALA A 102 13.84 16.77 -18.18
N ALA A 103 14.61 15.75 -17.78
CA ALA A 103 14.33 14.36 -18.16
C ALA A 103 13.01 13.86 -17.57
N LYS A 104 12.74 14.14 -16.29
CA LYS A 104 11.46 13.79 -15.65
C LYS A 104 10.27 14.41 -16.37
N TYR A 105 10.36 15.71 -16.70
CA TYR A 105 9.30 16.40 -17.43
C TYR A 105 9.00 15.74 -18.78
N LEU A 106 10.03 15.45 -19.57
CA LEU A 106 9.87 14.83 -20.89
C LEU A 106 9.31 13.40 -20.79
N LEU A 107 9.80 12.60 -19.84
CA LEU A 107 9.29 11.25 -19.58
C LEU A 107 7.82 11.26 -19.16
N ILE A 108 7.43 12.15 -18.25
CA ILE A 108 6.03 12.30 -17.83
C ILE A 108 5.15 12.71 -19.02
N ARG A 109 5.60 13.68 -19.83
CA ARG A 109 4.87 14.11 -21.03
C ARG A 109 4.71 13.00 -22.06
N TRP A 110 5.72 12.16 -22.22
CA TRP A 110 5.63 11.00 -23.09
C TRP A 110 4.62 9.99 -22.54
N ALA A 111 4.70 9.71 -21.23
CA ALA A 111 3.84 8.75 -20.56
C ALA A 111 2.35 9.13 -20.57
N GLU A 112 2.03 10.42 -20.57
CA GLU A 112 0.66 10.94 -20.72
C GLU A 112 0.01 10.56 -22.06
N VAL A 113 0.81 10.22 -23.08
CA VAL A 113 0.32 9.95 -24.44
C VAL A 113 0.61 8.51 -24.88
N ASP A 114 1.81 8.01 -24.60
CA ASP A 114 2.27 6.66 -24.92
C ASP A 114 3.22 6.15 -23.83
N GLY A 115 2.63 5.68 -22.73
CA GLY A 115 3.39 5.17 -21.59
C GLY A 115 4.17 3.89 -21.87
N GLU A 116 3.73 3.05 -22.82
CA GLU A 116 4.44 1.83 -23.19
C GLU A 116 5.76 2.17 -23.87
N GLN A 117 5.72 3.08 -24.85
CA GLN A 117 6.92 3.53 -25.53
C GLN A 117 7.86 4.29 -24.59
N ALA A 118 7.32 5.12 -23.69
CA ALA A 118 8.11 5.80 -22.67
C ALA A 118 8.81 4.82 -21.71
N MET A 119 8.13 3.75 -21.27
CA MET A 119 8.72 2.71 -20.44
C MET A 119 9.77 1.90 -21.18
N SER A 120 9.49 1.48 -22.42
CA SER A 120 10.44 0.76 -23.24
C SER A 120 11.72 1.57 -23.47
N TRP A 121 11.56 2.88 -23.75
CA TRP A 121 12.69 3.79 -23.87
C TRP A 121 13.46 3.90 -22.55
N ALA A 122 12.80 4.17 -21.42
CA ALA A 122 13.44 4.28 -20.12
C ALA A 122 14.20 3.01 -19.72
N TRP A 123 13.61 1.84 -19.98
CA TRP A 123 14.27 0.54 -19.75
C TRP A 123 15.51 0.39 -20.62
N SER A 124 15.45 0.73 -21.91
CA SER A 124 16.61 0.63 -22.81
C SER A 124 17.79 1.50 -22.39
N GLN A 125 17.54 2.60 -21.66
CA GLN A 125 18.60 3.49 -21.18
C GLN A 125 19.19 3.02 -19.84
N TRP A 126 18.39 2.41 -18.98
CA TRP A 126 18.72 2.24 -17.56
C TRP A 126 18.39 0.87 -16.94
N PRO A 127 18.45 -0.26 -17.68
CA PRO A 127 17.77 -1.51 -17.31
C PRO A 127 18.24 -2.07 -15.95
N ASN A 128 19.51 -1.85 -15.59
CA ASN A 128 20.13 -2.37 -14.37
C ASN A 128 20.67 -1.23 -13.50
N SER A 129 19.89 -0.16 -13.35
CA SER A 129 20.32 0.98 -12.57
C SER A 129 19.22 1.52 -11.68
N ARG A 130 19.62 2.23 -10.62
CA ARG A 130 18.70 3.00 -9.79
C ARG A 130 17.90 4.05 -10.59
N LEU A 131 18.40 4.47 -11.76
CA LEU A 131 17.67 5.38 -12.63
C LEU A 131 16.43 4.72 -13.25
N TRP A 132 16.42 3.39 -13.44
CA TRP A 132 15.21 2.67 -13.83
C TRP A 132 14.12 2.82 -12.78
N GLU A 133 14.44 2.61 -11.50
CA GLU A 133 13.44 2.77 -10.41
C GLU A 133 12.81 4.18 -10.42
N LEU A 134 13.64 5.19 -10.68
CA LEU A 134 13.19 6.58 -10.77
C LEU A 134 12.35 6.81 -12.02
N ALA A 135 12.80 6.35 -13.19
CA ALA A 135 12.08 6.50 -14.44
C ALA A 135 10.75 5.75 -14.40
N PHE A 136 10.74 4.52 -13.90
CA PHE A 136 9.55 3.73 -13.66
C PHE A 136 8.57 4.50 -12.76
N ARG A 137 9.07 5.13 -11.69
CA ARG A 137 8.24 5.93 -10.79
C ARG A 137 7.57 7.12 -11.49
N GLU A 138 8.33 7.86 -12.31
CA GLU A 138 7.79 9.05 -12.98
C GLU A 138 6.86 8.68 -14.15
N VAL A 139 7.28 7.75 -15.02
CA VAL A 139 6.50 7.30 -16.19
C VAL A 139 5.27 6.51 -15.76
N GLY A 140 5.43 5.60 -14.78
CA GLY A 140 4.36 4.70 -14.35
C GLY A 140 3.23 5.45 -13.64
N ALA A 141 3.55 6.42 -12.79
CA ALA A 141 2.54 7.28 -12.16
C ALA A 141 1.74 8.08 -13.19
N ALA A 142 2.44 8.68 -14.17
CA ALA A 142 1.81 9.47 -15.22
C ALA A 142 0.95 8.60 -16.15
N TRP A 143 1.44 7.41 -16.52
CA TRP A 143 0.72 6.47 -17.36
C TRP A 143 -0.50 5.86 -16.65
N ALA A 144 -0.34 5.39 -15.41
CA ALA A 144 -1.45 4.88 -14.60
C ALA A 144 -2.57 5.91 -14.45
N TRP A 145 -2.22 7.20 -14.39
CA TRP A 145 -3.20 8.26 -14.36
C TRP A 145 -3.89 8.51 -15.72
N ALA A 146 -3.13 8.54 -16.81
CA ALA A 146 -3.64 8.85 -18.14
C ALA A 146 -4.45 7.70 -18.76
N ASP A 147 -3.96 6.46 -18.64
CA ASP A 147 -4.60 5.24 -19.14
C ASP A 147 -4.36 4.07 -18.16
N PRO A 148 -5.13 4.02 -17.05
CA PRO A 148 -4.96 3.01 -15.99
C PRO A 148 -5.15 1.58 -16.49
N SER A 149 -6.07 1.37 -17.43
CA SER A 149 -6.37 0.04 -17.98
C SER A 149 -5.23 -0.47 -18.87
N HIS A 150 -4.63 0.40 -19.69
CA HIS A 150 -3.47 0.00 -20.47
C HIS A 150 -2.24 -0.23 -19.58
N PHE A 151 -2.00 0.65 -18.60
CA PHE A 151 -0.93 0.48 -17.63
C PHE A 151 -1.05 -0.85 -16.86
N ALA A 152 -2.24 -1.16 -16.33
CA ALA A 152 -2.48 -2.41 -15.60
C ALA A 152 -2.21 -3.66 -16.45
N ARG A 153 -2.68 -3.67 -17.71
CA ARG A 153 -2.40 -4.76 -18.67
C ARG A 153 -0.90 -4.89 -18.95
N TRP A 154 -0.19 -3.76 -19.10
CA TRP A 154 1.25 -3.76 -19.30
C TRP A 154 1.98 -4.35 -18.09
N VAL A 155 1.63 -3.95 -16.86
CA VAL A 155 2.24 -4.51 -15.64
C VAL A 155 2.00 -6.03 -15.56
N LEU A 156 0.78 -6.49 -15.85
CA LEU A 156 0.44 -7.91 -15.88
C LEU A 156 1.20 -8.71 -16.95
N ALA A 157 1.58 -8.07 -18.06
CA ALA A 157 2.36 -8.69 -19.12
C ALA A 157 3.87 -8.81 -18.79
N HIS A 158 4.34 -8.17 -17.72
CA HIS A 158 5.74 -8.17 -17.28
C HIS A 158 5.87 -8.84 -15.89
N PRO A 159 5.56 -10.15 -15.78
CA PRO A 159 5.53 -10.86 -14.50
C PRO A 159 6.87 -10.80 -13.80
N GLN A 160 6.83 -10.74 -12.47
CA GLN A 160 8.02 -10.92 -11.66
C GLN A 160 8.68 -12.27 -12.01
N PRO A 161 9.99 -12.32 -12.27
CA PRO A 161 10.68 -13.59 -12.45
C PRO A 161 10.51 -14.44 -11.19
N ARG A 162 10.26 -15.75 -11.38
CA ARG A 162 10.08 -16.69 -10.26
C ARG A 162 11.43 -16.87 -9.55
N GLY A 163 11.58 -16.20 -8.41
CA GLY A 163 12.79 -16.27 -7.58
C GLY A 163 13.17 -14.91 -7.01
N PHE A 164 14.13 -14.91 -6.09
CA PHE A 164 14.87 -13.69 -5.79
C PHE A 164 15.86 -13.48 -6.94
N ILE A 165 15.80 -12.32 -7.59
CA ILE A 165 16.89 -11.89 -8.47
C ILE A 165 18.03 -11.55 -7.51
N ASP A 166 18.99 -12.45 -7.37
CA ASP A 166 20.07 -12.30 -6.40
C ASP A 166 21.09 -11.24 -6.83
N SER A 167 21.11 -10.88 -8.12
CA SER A 167 21.96 -9.81 -8.64
C SER A 167 21.38 -9.10 -9.87
N GLU A 168 21.66 -7.80 -9.99
CA GLU A 168 21.31 -6.98 -11.16
C GLU A 168 21.96 -7.50 -12.47
N GLU A 169 22.98 -8.37 -12.37
CA GLU A 169 23.68 -8.95 -13.52
C GLU A 169 22.84 -10.00 -14.28
N GLU A 170 21.79 -10.54 -13.65
CA GLU A 170 20.91 -11.54 -14.28
C GLU A 170 19.87 -10.93 -15.24
N ILE A 171 19.73 -9.61 -15.23
CA ILE A 171 18.74 -8.90 -16.04
C ILE A 171 19.35 -8.61 -17.42
N ASP A 172 18.74 -9.20 -18.46
CA ASP A 172 19.08 -8.91 -19.86
C ASP A 172 18.63 -7.49 -20.24
N PRO A 173 19.55 -6.55 -20.49
CA PRO A 173 19.20 -5.18 -20.86
C PRO A 173 18.51 -5.07 -22.22
N ALA A 174 18.65 -6.08 -23.08
CA ALA A 174 17.94 -6.15 -24.36
C ALA A 174 16.56 -6.82 -24.24
N GLY A 175 16.27 -7.42 -23.09
CA GLY A 175 15.00 -8.06 -22.79
C GLY A 175 13.88 -7.08 -22.45
N PRO A 176 12.64 -7.59 -22.26
CA PRO A 176 11.54 -6.78 -21.77
C PRO A 176 11.82 -6.26 -20.34
N PRO A 177 11.18 -5.15 -19.93
CA PRO A 177 11.30 -4.63 -18.58
C PRO A 177 11.00 -5.67 -17.50
N VAL A 178 11.91 -5.80 -16.53
CA VAL A 178 11.74 -6.70 -15.39
C VAL A 178 11.23 -5.89 -14.21
N LEU A 179 10.01 -6.19 -13.77
CA LEU A 179 9.40 -5.54 -12.61
C LEU A 179 9.72 -6.33 -11.34
N VAL A 180 10.44 -5.71 -10.41
CA VAL A 180 10.69 -6.31 -9.08
C VAL A 180 9.51 -6.07 -8.15
N MET A 181 9.46 -6.76 -7.00
CA MET A 181 8.35 -6.67 -6.03
C MET A 181 7.95 -5.23 -5.68
N ARG A 182 8.93 -4.35 -5.49
CA ARG A 182 8.68 -2.94 -5.16
C ARG A 182 7.96 -2.20 -6.29
N ASP A 183 8.28 -2.50 -7.55
CA ASP A 183 7.67 -1.87 -8.72
C ASP A 183 6.20 -2.27 -8.83
N TRP A 184 5.89 -3.54 -8.57
CA TRP A 184 4.51 -4.04 -8.48
C TRP A 184 3.71 -3.34 -7.38
N SER A 185 4.25 -3.27 -6.16
CA SER A 185 3.59 -2.58 -5.05
C SER A 185 3.33 -1.10 -5.37
N GLN A 186 4.29 -0.46 -6.04
CA GLN A 186 4.14 0.94 -6.47
C GLN A 186 3.08 1.11 -7.56
N ALA A 187 3.02 0.19 -8.54
CA ALA A 187 2.00 0.17 -9.58
C ALA A 187 0.59 0.01 -9.00
N VAL A 188 0.42 -0.92 -8.04
CA VAL A 188 -0.85 -1.11 -7.33
C VAL A 188 -1.23 0.19 -6.60
N GLN A 189 -0.29 0.84 -5.91
CA GLN A 189 -0.55 2.08 -5.19
C GLN A 189 -1.08 3.20 -6.10
N TRP A 190 -0.54 3.35 -7.32
CA TRP A 190 -1.02 4.37 -8.26
C TRP A 190 -2.44 4.10 -8.76
N LEU A 191 -2.81 2.83 -8.93
CA LEU A 191 -4.14 2.44 -9.36
C LEU A 191 -5.16 2.50 -8.22
N LEU A 192 -4.75 2.25 -6.98
CA LEU A 192 -5.64 1.94 -5.87
C LEU A 192 -6.64 3.05 -5.49
N GLU A 193 -6.25 4.32 -5.60
CA GLU A 193 -7.12 5.44 -5.19
C GLU A 193 -8.31 5.62 -6.13
N ASP A 194 -8.07 5.54 -7.44
CA ASP A 194 -9.04 5.86 -8.49
C ASP A 194 -9.61 4.64 -9.22
N HIS A 195 -8.86 3.54 -9.25
CA HIS A 195 -9.14 2.31 -10.01
C HIS A 195 -8.86 1.05 -9.17
N PRO A 196 -9.51 0.89 -8.00
CA PRO A 196 -9.19 -0.20 -7.09
C PRO A 196 -9.42 -1.59 -7.72
N ARG A 197 -10.40 -1.78 -8.61
CA ARG A 197 -10.51 -3.04 -9.38
C ARG A 197 -9.21 -3.40 -10.10
N LEU A 198 -8.67 -2.48 -10.91
CA LEU A 198 -7.43 -2.72 -11.68
C LEU A 198 -6.23 -2.93 -10.74
N ALA A 199 -6.18 -2.20 -9.64
CA ALA A 199 -5.14 -2.37 -8.61
C ALA A 199 -5.15 -3.81 -8.06
N PHE A 200 -6.32 -4.38 -7.77
CA PHE A 200 -6.44 -5.76 -7.31
C PHE A 200 -6.21 -6.78 -8.44
N GLU A 201 -6.60 -6.51 -9.68
CA GLU A 201 -6.22 -7.38 -10.82
C GLU A 201 -4.70 -7.50 -10.94
N VAL A 202 -3.96 -6.37 -10.87
CA VAL A 202 -2.49 -6.36 -10.82
C VAL A 202 -1.96 -7.13 -9.61
N LEU A 203 -2.53 -6.90 -8.43
CA LEU A 203 -2.09 -7.55 -7.21
C LEU A 203 -2.27 -9.08 -7.25
N LEU A 204 -3.38 -9.56 -7.81
CA LEU A 204 -3.65 -10.98 -8.01
C LEU A 204 -2.71 -11.59 -9.06
N GLY A 205 -2.40 -10.86 -10.13
CA GLY A 205 -1.44 -11.27 -11.16
C GLY A 205 0.00 -11.43 -10.64
N ARG A 206 0.35 -10.72 -9.57
CA ARG A 206 1.66 -10.84 -8.88
C ARG A 206 1.89 -12.20 -8.23
N GLY A 207 0.85 -13.01 -8.02
CA GLY A 207 0.96 -14.32 -7.37
C GLY A 207 0.56 -14.33 -5.88
N GLY A 208 -0.27 -13.38 -5.46
CA GLY A 208 -1.02 -13.49 -4.19
C GLY A 208 -0.57 -12.57 -3.05
N TYR A 209 -1.17 -12.83 -1.89
CA TYR A 209 -1.09 -12.04 -0.66
C TYR A 209 0.31 -12.02 -0.05
N GLN A 210 0.77 -10.80 0.23
CA GLN A 210 1.93 -10.56 1.05
C GLN A 210 1.56 -9.67 2.23
N PHE A 211 2.26 -9.88 3.35
CA PHE A 211 2.02 -9.12 4.58
C PHE A 211 2.14 -7.60 4.38
N GLN A 212 2.97 -7.13 3.46
CA GLN A 212 3.13 -5.70 3.17
C GLN A 212 1.90 -5.07 2.51
N ASP A 213 1.01 -5.89 1.94
CA ASP A 213 -0.20 -5.44 1.26
C ASP A 213 -1.31 -5.02 2.22
N ASP A 214 -1.14 -5.26 3.52
CA ASP A 214 -2.13 -4.87 4.54
C ASP A 214 -2.46 -3.39 4.54
N SER A 215 -1.48 -2.56 4.22
CA SER A 215 -1.66 -1.12 4.10
C SER A 215 -2.57 -0.73 2.92
N MET A 216 -2.63 -1.56 1.87
CA MET A 216 -3.31 -1.22 0.62
C MET A 216 -4.83 -1.26 0.80
N TRP A 217 -5.42 -2.39 1.15
CA TRP A 217 -6.88 -2.47 1.31
C TRP A 217 -7.40 -1.57 2.44
N ARG A 218 -6.57 -1.28 3.46
CA ARG A 218 -6.89 -0.31 4.52
C ARG A 218 -6.92 1.15 4.03
N SER A 219 -6.21 1.46 2.95
CA SER A 219 -6.22 2.80 2.35
C SER A 219 -7.50 3.09 1.55
N LEU A 220 -8.33 2.09 1.29
CA LEU A 220 -9.67 2.28 0.75
C LEU A 220 -10.55 2.93 1.83
N THR A 221 -11.03 4.13 1.53
CA THR A 221 -11.74 5.01 2.49
C THR A 221 -13.20 5.19 2.14
N ARG A 222 -13.71 4.49 1.11
CA ARG A 222 -15.10 4.54 0.69
C ARG A 222 -15.64 3.14 0.36
N PRO A 223 -16.88 2.80 0.75
CA PRO A 223 -17.49 1.50 0.41
C PRO A 223 -17.47 1.20 -1.09
N GLU A 224 -17.68 2.21 -1.95
CA GLU A 224 -17.69 2.04 -3.40
C GLU A 224 -16.34 1.58 -3.94
N GLN A 225 -15.23 2.03 -3.33
CA GLN A 225 -13.89 1.57 -3.71
C GLN A 225 -13.68 0.10 -3.34
N ILE A 226 -14.23 -0.35 -2.21
CA ILE A 226 -14.14 -1.73 -1.76
C ILE A 226 -14.98 -2.65 -2.66
N ILE A 227 -16.17 -2.21 -3.04
CA ILE A 227 -17.04 -2.93 -3.98
C ILE A 227 -16.36 -3.07 -5.35
N ASP A 228 -15.76 -1.98 -5.86
CA ASP A 228 -15.01 -2.02 -7.11
C ASP A 228 -13.78 -2.94 -7.01
N ALA A 229 -13.01 -2.88 -5.91
CA ALA A 229 -11.93 -3.83 -5.63
C ALA A 229 -12.39 -5.29 -5.66
N LEU A 230 -13.52 -5.60 -5.01
CA LEU A 230 -14.09 -6.95 -4.96
C LEU A 230 -14.47 -7.48 -6.34
N SER A 231 -14.76 -6.61 -7.32
CA SER A 231 -15.07 -7.05 -8.68
C SER A 231 -13.89 -7.65 -9.44
N ALA A 232 -12.64 -7.45 -8.97
CA ALA A 232 -11.44 -8.07 -9.52
C ALA A 232 -11.39 -9.60 -9.31
N PHE A 233 -12.21 -10.13 -8.41
CA PHE A 233 -12.20 -11.55 -8.02
C PHE A 233 -13.17 -12.40 -8.83
N GLY A 234 -13.98 -11.80 -9.71
CA GLY A 234 -15.11 -12.49 -10.35
C GLY A 234 -16.21 -12.84 -9.34
N PRO A 235 -17.03 -13.87 -9.61
CA PRO A 235 -17.98 -14.39 -8.63
C PRO A 235 -17.27 -14.91 -7.38
N LEU A 236 -17.66 -14.42 -6.20
CA LEU A 236 -17.04 -14.83 -4.92
C LEU A 236 -17.33 -16.29 -4.57
N GLU A 237 -18.37 -16.87 -5.19
CA GLU A 237 -18.70 -18.30 -5.14
C GLU A 237 -17.58 -19.18 -5.71
N ASP A 238 -16.86 -18.67 -6.71
CA ASP A 238 -15.84 -19.42 -7.45
C ASP A 238 -14.47 -19.31 -6.78
N LEU A 239 -14.33 -18.49 -5.74
CA LEU A 239 -13.10 -18.39 -4.98
C LEU A 239 -12.88 -19.66 -4.14
N ASP A 240 -11.73 -20.28 -4.33
CA ASP A 240 -11.23 -21.29 -3.41
C ASP A 240 -10.74 -20.60 -2.13
N TRP A 241 -11.64 -20.48 -1.16
CA TRP A 241 -11.39 -19.86 0.13
C TRP A 241 -10.40 -20.63 1.01
N GLU A 242 -10.19 -21.93 0.71
CA GLU A 242 -9.35 -22.84 1.48
C GLU A 242 -7.93 -22.94 0.90
N SER A 243 -7.76 -22.71 -0.40
CA SER A 243 -6.45 -22.71 -1.04
C SER A 243 -5.58 -21.56 -0.55
N GLN A 244 -4.60 -21.93 0.29
CA GLN A 244 -3.48 -21.06 0.65
C GLN A 244 -2.55 -20.76 -0.53
N GLN A 245 -2.62 -21.54 -1.62
CA GLN A 245 -1.71 -21.35 -2.76
C GLN A 245 -2.07 -20.13 -3.60
N GLU A 246 -3.35 -19.79 -3.72
CA GLU A 246 -3.76 -18.65 -4.56
C GLU A 246 -3.91 -17.34 -3.79
N ASN A 247 -4.06 -17.39 -2.46
CA ASN A 247 -4.19 -16.23 -1.57
C ASN A 247 -5.32 -15.23 -1.92
N LYS A 248 -6.09 -15.44 -3.00
CA LYS A 248 -7.16 -14.54 -3.47
C LYS A 248 -8.24 -14.39 -2.41
N GLY A 249 -8.61 -15.51 -1.78
CA GLY A 249 -9.58 -15.50 -0.69
C GLY A 249 -9.15 -14.58 0.46
N MET A 250 -7.85 -14.45 0.76
CA MET A 250 -7.39 -13.57 1.85
C MET A 250 -7.68 -12.10 1.55
N TYR A 251 -7.38 -11.64 0.34
CA TYR A 251 -7.71 -10.28 -0.07
C TYR A 251 -9.21 -10.04 -0.10
N ALA A 252 -9.98 -10.95 -0.70
CA ALA A 252 -11.43 -10.84 -0.74
C ALA A 252 -12.01 -10.77 0.67
N HIS A 253 -11.53 -11.60 1.60
CA HIS A 253 -11.94 -11.56 2.99
C HIS A 253 -11.58 -10.24 3.67
N ALA A 254 -10.37 -9.73 3.49
CA ALA A 254 -9.93 -8.45 4.06
C ALA A 254 -10.80 -7.29 3.55
N LEU A 255 -11.14 -7.28 2.25
CA LEU A 255 -12.04 -6.32 1.64
C LEU A 255 -13.47 -6.44 2.19
N LEU A 256 -14.03 -7.65 2.30
CA LEU A 256 -15.36 -7.87 2.87
C LEU A 256 -15.45 -7.37 4.31
N ARG A 257 -14.44 -7.68 5.13
CA ARG A 257 -14.36 -7.19 6.51
C ARG A 257 -14.29 -5.67 6.56
N ARG A 258 -13.45 -5.08 5.71
CA ARG A 258 -13.32 -3.63 5.62
C ARG A 258 -14.63 -2.96 5.20
N TRP A 259 -15.38 -3.56 4.28
CA TRP A 259 -16.70 -3.06 3.90
C TRP A 259 -17.68 -3.13 5.08
N GLN A 260 -17.75 -4.26 5.78
CA GLN A 260 -18.58 -4.41 6.97
C GLN A 260 -18.28 -3.34 8.04
N GLU A 261 -17.01 -3.04 8.29
CA GLU A 261 -16.59 -2.01 9.24
C GLU A 261 -17.03 -0.60 8.82
N MET A 262 -16.95 -0.31 7.51
CA MET A 262 -17.20 1.03 6.97
C MET A 262 -18.67 1.35 6.75
N ASP A 263 -19.44 0.36 6.32
CA ASP A 263 -20.86 0.49 6.00
C ASP A 263 -21.58 -0.84 6.26
N PRO A 264 -21.85 -1.17 7.54
CA PRO A 264 -22.46 -2.43 7.92
C PRO A 264 -23.87 -2.60 7.35
N GLU A 265 -24.60 -1.51 7.10
CA GLU A 265 -25.96 -1.56 6.56
C GLU A 265 -25.96 -1.97 5.08
N SER A 266 -25.14 -1.31 4.25
CA SER A 266 -24.98 -1.68 2.84
C SER A 266 -24.40 -3.08 2.70
N PHE A 267 -23.39 -3.41 3.51
CA PHE A 267 -22.79 -4.73 3.52
C PHE A 267 -23.80 -5.83 3.88
N GLY A 268 -24.59 -5.65 4.93
CA GLY A 268 -25.60 -6.63 5.35
C GLY A 268 -26.73 -6.85 4.34
N LYS A 269 -27.03 -5.86 3.50
CA LYS A 269 -27.97 -5.98 2.38
C LYS A 269 -27.33 -6.60 1.13
N SER A 270 -26.00 -6.67 1.07
CA SER A 270 -25.30 -7.28 -0.05
C SER A 270 -25.44 -8.80 -0.01
N GLY A 271 -25.47 -9.44 -1.19
CA GLY A 271 -25.32 -10.89 -1.29
C GLY A 271 -23.94 -11.38 -0.81
N ASN A 272 -23.02 -10.48 -0.48
CA ASN A 272 -21.66 -10.81 -0.08
C ASN A 272 -21.49 -11.04 1.42
N ALA A 273 -22.46 -10.65 2.25
CA ALA A 273 -22.42 -10.85 3.70
C ALA A 273 -22.23 -12.34 4.07
N GLN A 274 -22.84 -13.24 3.30
CA GLN A 274 -22.72 -14.69 3.50
C GLN A 274 -21.28 -15.21 3.33
N TRP A 275 -20.43 -14.53 2.56
CA TRP A 275 -19.04 -14.96 2.33
C TRP A 275 -18.14 -14.61 3.51
N LEU A 276 -18.45 -13.52 4.22
CA LEU A 276 -17.73 -13.16 5.42
C LEU A 276 -18.05 -14.13 6.56
N SER A 277 -19.32 -14.47 6.77
CA SER A 277 -19.73 -15.46 7.79
C SER A 277 -19.13 -16.84 7.52
N ARG A 278 -19.08 -17.27 6.25
CA ARG A 278 -18.45 -18.54 5.87
C ARG A 278 -16.99 -18.65 6.26
N ARG A 279 -16.25 -17.54 6.39
CA ARG A 279 -14.82 -17.55 6.77
C ARG A 279 -14.54 -17.09 8.19
N SER A 280 -15.32 -16.16 8.75
CA SER A 280 -15.21 -15.78 10.17
C SER A 280 -15.57 -16.95 11.09
N ASP A 281 -16.54 -17.77 10.66
CA ASP A 281 -16.83 -19.04 11.30
C ASP A 281 -15.97 -20.18 10.71
N GLY A 282 -15.26 -19.98 9.61
CA GLY A 282 -14.96 -21.01 8.61
C GLY A 282 -13.74 -21.93 8.79
N LEU A 283 -12.80 -21.63 9.69
CA LEU A 283 -11.76 -22.62 9.96
C LEU A 283 -12.18 -23.60 11.06
N PHE A 284 -13.04 -23.15 11.99
CA PHE A 284 -13.39 -23.91 13.19
C PHE A 284 -14.80 -23.56 13.73
N PRO A 285 -15.86 -23.61 12.90
CA PRO A 285 -17.19 -23.16 13.31
C PRO A 285 -17.73 -24.02 14.43
N GLU A 286 -17.48 -25.33 14.33
CA GLU A 286 -17.93 -26.30 15.32
C GLU A 286 -17.16 -26.18 16.63
N GLU A 287 -15.85 -26.00 16.58
CA GLU A 287 -15.01 -25.86 17.76
C GLU A 287 -15.34 -24.57 18.51
N LEU A 288 -15.54 -23.46 17.78
CA LEU A 288 -15.96 -22.18 18.38
C LEU A 288 -17.37 -22.29 18.97
N ALA A 289 -18.33 -22.94 18.28
CA ALA A 289 -19.66 -23.17 18.84
C ALA A 289 -19.62 -24.03 20.11
N LYS A 290 -18.91 -25.17 20.08
CA LYS A 290 -18.69 -26.04 21.25
C LYS A 290 -18.03 -25.27 22.39
N TRP A 291 -17.03 -24.44 22.08
CA TRP A 291 -16.35 -23.60 23.04
C TRP A 291 -17.27 -22.53 23.64
N ARG A 292 -18.13 -21.87 22.84
CA ARG A 292 -19.10 -20.86 23.29
C ARG A 292 -20.15 -21.44 24.25
N GLU A 293 -20.56 -22.70 24.04
CA GLU A 293 -21.52 -23.39 24.91
C GLU A 293 -20.87 -24.00 26.17
N ALA A 294 -19.56 -24.23 26.16
CA ALA A 294 -18.86 -24.82 27.29
C ALA A 294 -18.90 -23.94 28.55
N ARG A 295 -19.15 -24.58 29.70
CA ARG A 295 -19.05 -23.95 31.02
C ARG A 295 -17.60 -23.69 31.43
N ASP A 296 -16.70 -24.60 31.05
CA ASP A 296 -15.26 -24.48 31.27
C ASP A 296 -14.58 -24.10 29.95
N LYS A 297 -14.30 -22.80 29.80
CA LYS A 297 -13.67 -22.25 28.59
C LYS A 297 -12.22 -22.69 28.41
N VAL A 298 -11.49 -22.95 29.51
CA VAL A 298 -10.10 -23.43 29.47
C VAL A 298 -10.08 -24.84 28.88
N ALA A 299 -10.87 -25.75 29.46
CA ALA A 299 -10.92 -27.13 29.02
C ALA A 299 -11.43 -27.25 27.57
N ALA A 300 -12.46 -26.47 27.22
CA ALA A 300 -12.99 -26.45 25.86
C ALA A 300 -11.98 -25.87 24.86
N GLY A 301 -11.21 -24.85 25.23
CA GLY A 301 -10.17 -24.29 24.38
C GLY A 301 -9.04 -25.30 24.12
N ALA A 302 -8.61 -26.01 25.16
CA ALA A 302 -7.63 -27.09 25.00
C ALA A 302 -8.14 -28.23 24.11
N ALA A 303 -9.39 -28.64 24.28
CA ALA A 303 -10.03 -29.68 23.46
C ALA A 303 -10.23 -29.24 22.00
N ALA A 304 -10.60 -27.98 21.77
CA ALA A 304 -10.73 -27.41 20.42
C ALA A 304 -9.42 -27.45 19.64
N LEU A 305 -8.28 -27.38 20.33
CA LEU A 305 -6.95 -27.41 19.72
C LEU A 305 -6.41 -28.84 19.53
N GLU A 306 -7.11 -29.87 20.02
CA GLU A 306 -6.68 -31.26 19.89
C GLU A 306 -6.84 -31.74 18.43
N GLY A 307 -5.75 -32.25 17.84
CA GLY A 307 -5.76 -32.73 16.45
C GLY A 307 -5.69 -31.64 15.38
N VAL A 308 -5.67 -30.36 15.75
CA VAL A 308 -5.48 -29.25 14.81
C VAL A 308 -4.00 -29.13 14.41
N GLU A 309 -3.72 -29.07 13.11
CA GLU A 309 -2.36 -28.90 12.59
C GLU A 309 -1.73 -27.58 13.06
N ASN A 310 -0.41 -27.55 13.25
CA ASN A 310 0.30 -26.37 13.80
C ASN A 310 0.01 -25.06 13.04
N SER A 311 -0.17 -25.10 11.72
CA SER A 311 -0.49 -23.93 10.88
C SER A 311 -1.89 -23.37 11.17
N GLN A 312 -2.85 -24.26 11.38
CA GLN A 312 -4.26 -24.00 11.69
C GLN A 312 -4.45 -23.63 13.17
N ARG A 313 -3.65 -24.22 14.05
CA ARG A 313 -3.71 -24.07 15.50
C ARG A 313 -3.56 -22.62 15.94
N LEU A 314 -2.58 -21.90 15.39
CA LEU A 314 -2.36 -20.48 15.70
C LEU A 314 -3.58 -19.62 15.33
N MET A 315 -4.27 -19.94 14.23
CA MET A 315 -5.48 -19.23 13.82
C MET A 315 -6.63 -19.51 14.79
N LEU A 316 -6.82 -20.77 15.21
CA LEU A 316 -7.84 -21.15 16.19
C LEU A 316 -7.60 -20.47 17.54
N VAL A 317 -6.36 -20.50 18.03
CA VAL A 317 -6.00 -19.80 19.28
C VAL A 317 -6.33 -18.32 19.17
N GLY A 318 -5.94 -17.66 18.07
CA GLY A 318 -6.25 -16.25 17.85
C GLY A 318 -7.74 -15.95 17.81
N ALA A 319 -8.56 -16.86 17.25
CA ALA A 319 -10.02 -16.74 17.25
C ALA A 319 -10.61 -16.92 18.66
N LEU A 320 -10.21 -17.96 19.39
CA LEU A 320 -10.65 -18.24 20.76
C LEU A 320 -10.29 -17.09 21.70
N LEU A 321 -9.05 -16.58 21.66
CA LEU A 321 -8.64 -15.45 22.47
C LEU A 321 -9.46 -14.19 22.16
N ARG A 322 -9.71 -13.91 20.88
CA ARG A 322 -10.48 -12.73 20.47
C ARG A 322 -11.90 -12.80 21.03
N GLU A 323 -12.58 -13.93 20.88
CA GLU A 323 -13.94 -14.11 21.38
C GLU A 323 -14.00 -14.12 22.91
N TRP A 324 -13.10 -14.84 23.57
CA TRP A 324 -13.05 -14.87 25.02
C TRP A 324 -12.70 -13.49 25.58
N GLY A 325 -11.80 -12.78 24.92
CA GLY A 325 -11.41 -11.41 25.24
C GLY A 325 -12.57 -10.43 25.37
N GLN A 326 -13.60 -10.59 24.54
CA GLN A 326 -14.80 -9.75 24.56
C GLN A 326 -15.70 -10.04 25.77
N ILE A 327 -15.56 -11.20 26.41
CA ILE A 327 -16.37 -11.64 27.55
C ILE A 327 -15.61 -11.46 28.86
N ASP A 328 -14.37 -11.98 28.91
CA ASP A 328 -13.49 -12.01 30.08
C ASP A 328 -12.03 -11.86 29.62
N PRO A 329 -11.53 -10.61 29.50
CA PRO A 329 -10.20 -10.32 28.97
C PRO A 329 -9.06 -10.88 29.84
N ASP A 330 -9.24 -10.88 31.16
CA ASP A 330 -8.23 -11.37 32.09
C ASP A 330 -8.11 -12.91 32.01
N ALA A 331 -9.23 -13.63 31.97
CA ALA A 331 -9.20 -15.08 31.82
C ALA A 331 -8.68 -15.53 30.45
N ALA A 332 -9.02 -14.81 29.38
CA ALA A 332 -8.50 -15.07 28.05
C ALA A 332 -6.97 -14.95 28.01
N LEU A 333 -6.42 -13.86 28.57
CA LEU A 333 -4.98 -13.67 28.65
C LEU A 333 -4.28 -14.75 29.48
N GLU A 334 -4.86 -15.09 30.63
CA GLU A 334 -4.29 -16.14 31.48
C GLU A 334 -4.27 -17.48 30.76
N TRP A 335 -5.34 -17.85 30.05
CA TRP A 335 -5.33 -19.02 29.17
C TRP A 335 -4.24 -18.90 28.09
N GLY A 336 -4.11 -17.74 27.45
CA GLY A 336 -3.05 -17.45 26.49
C GLY A 336 -1.64 -17.63 27.05
N ARG A 337 -1.42 -17.45 28.37
CA ARG A 337 -0.14 -17.74 29.06
C ARG A 337 0.11 -19.22 29.28
N THR A 338 -0.94 -20.03 29.36
CA THR A 338 -0.80 -21.50 29.46
C THR A 338 -0.40 -22.15 28.15
N LEU A 339 -0.55 -21.45 27.02
CA LEU A 339 -0.11 -21.89 25.72
C LEU A 339 1.41 -21.74 25.61
N GLY A 340 2.10 -22.71 24.99
CA GLY A 340 3.56 -22.71 24.90
C GLY A 340 4.13 -21.41 24.33
N ASP A 341 5.37 -21.06 24.72
CA ASP A 341 5.97 -19.72 24.61
C ASP A 341 5.67 -18.99 23.29
N ARG A 342 5.88 -19.65 22.15
CA ARG A 342 5.68 -19.03 20.83
C ARG A 342 4.20 -18.82 20.49
N GLU A 343 3.36 -19.83 20.72
CA GLU A 343 1.94 -19.79 20.38
C GLU A 343 1.19 -18.81 21.29
N GLY A 344 1.43 -18.91 22.60
CA GLY A 344 0.88 -18.01 23.59
C GLY A 344 1.29 -16.56 23.34
N ALA A 345 2.58 -16.29 23.09
CA ALA A 345 3.05 -14.93 22.83
C ALA A 345 2.40 -14.31 21.59
N LEU A 346 2.36 -15.04 20.46
CA LEU A 346 1.74 -14.55 19.21
C LEU A 346 0.23 -14.33 19.35
N ALA A 347 -0.44 -15.20 20.09
CA ALA A 347 -1.87 -15.12 20.28
C ALA A 347 -2.24 -13.96 21.21
N ARG A 348 -1.53 -13.79 22.34
CA ARG A 348 -1.68 -12.64 23.22
C ARG A 348 -1.37 -11.33 22.49
N ALA A 349 -0.32 -11.30 21.67
CA ALA A 349 0.03 -10.18 20.80
C ALA A 349 -1.13 -9.79 19.86
N THR A 350 -1.74 -10.80 19.21
CA THR A 350 -2.87 -10.59 18.30
C THR A 350 -4.10 -10.05 19.04
N TRP A 351 -4.47 -10.69 20.15
CA TRP A 351 -5.56 -10.24 21.01
C TRP A 351 -5.35 -8.80 21.47
N PHE A 352 -4.12 -8.50 21.91
CA PHE A 352 -3.74 -7.20 22.41
C PHE A 352 -3.88 -6.11 21.35
N ARG A 353 -3.38 -6.37 20.13
CA ARG A 353 -3.54 -5.48 18.97
C ARG A 353 -5.01 -5.16 18.70
N ASP A 354 -5.89 -6.17 18.77
CA ASP A 354 -7.32 -5.99 18.54
C ASP A 354 -7.97 -5.17 19.67
N GLN A 355 -7.61 -5.42 20.93
CA GLN A 355 -8.09 -4.65 22.08
C GLN A 355 -7.65 -3.20 22.07
N VAL A 356 -6.41 -2.89 21.64
CA VAL A 356 -5.94 -1.50 21.53
C VAL A 356 -6.77 -0.71 20.53
N ALA A 357 -7.25 -1.35 19.45
CA ALA A 357 -8.09 -0.69 18.46
C ALA A 357 -9.48 -0.34 19.02
N GLU A 358 -10.02 -1.17 19.91
CA GLU A 358 -11.36 -0.99 20.51
C GLU A 358 -11.33 -0.12 21.79
N THR A 359 -10.38 -0.39 22.70
CA THR A 359 -10.26 0.24 24.02
C THR A 359 -8.79 0.55 24.40
N PRO A 360 -8.16 1.58 23.78
CA PRO A 360 -6.74 1.86 23.94
C PRO A 360 -6.28 1.99 25.40
N GLY A 361 -7.09 2.65 26.24
CA GLY A 361 -6.78 2.86 27.65
C GLY A 361 -6.71 1.55 28.46
N ALA A 362 -7.72 0.70 28.32
CA ALA A 362 -7.79 -0.59 29.02
C ALA A 362 -6.69 -1.54 28.55
N ALA A 363 -6.42 -1.57 27.26
CA ALA A 363 -5.31 -2.34 26.72
C ALA A 363 -3.96 -1.87 27.30
N LEU A 364 -3.68 -0.57 27.32
CA LEU A 364 -2.42 -0.07 27.89
C LEU A 364 -2.28 -0.33 29.39
N ASP A 365 -3.38 -0.27 30.15
CA ASP A 365 -3.36 -0.69 31.56
C ASP A 365 -2.97 -2.15 31.70
N GLN A 366 -3.40 -3.00 30.76
CA GLN A 366 -3.04 -4.42 30.72
C GLN A 366 -1.56 -4.64 30.37
N VAL A 367 -1.00 -3.88 29.43
CA VAL A 367 0.45 -3.94 29.10
C VAL A 367 1.32 -3.69 30.33
N GLU A 368 0.92 -2.75 31.18
CA GLU A 368 1.67 -2.44 32.39
C GLU A 368 1.62 -3.56 33.45
N ARG A 369 0.65 -4.47 33.34
CA ARG A 369 0.54 -5.67 34.19
C ARG A 369 1.33 -6.86 33.64
N GLU A 370 1.76 -6.82 32.38
CA GLU A 370 2.58 -7.89 31.79
C GLU A 370 4.01 -7.91 32.34
N VAL A 371 4.64 -9.07 32.23
CA VAL A 371 6.04 -9.29 32.62
C VAL A 371 6.98 -8.35 31.85
N PRO A 372 8.06 -7.85 32.49
CA PRO A 372 8.91 -6.82 31.89
C PRO A 372 9.45 -7.16 30.49
N GLU A 373 9.76 -8.43 30.24
CA GLU A 373 10.31 -8.91 28.97
C GLU A 373 9.30 -8.81 27.80
N GLU A 374 8.01 -9.05 28.06
CA GLU A 374 6.96 -8.98 27.03
C GLU A 374 6.39 -7.58 26.87
N ARG A 375 6.49 -6.75 27.92
CA ARG A 375 5.94 -5.39 27.96
C ARG A 375 6.40 -4.53 26.80
N TRP A 376 7.67 -4.63 26.40
CA TRP A 376 8.17 -3.89 25.25
C TRP A 376 7.48 -4.28 23.95
N ASN A 377 7.36 -5.58 23.68
CA ASN A 377 6.71 -6.09 22.47
C ASN A 377 5.23 -5.68 22.41
N PHE A 378 4.51 -5.75 23.53
CA PHE A 378 3.14 -5.28 23.60
C PHE A 378 3.03 -3.76 23.40
N ARG A 379 3.94 -2.96 23.95
CA ARG A 379 3.97 -1.50 23.72
C ARG A 379 4.17 -1.16 22.24
N VAL A 380 5.10 -1.83 21.56
CA VAL A 380 5.33 -1.64 20.12
C VAL A 380 4.09 -2.00 19.31
N GLN A 381 3.45 -3.13 19.62
CA GLN A 381 2.22 -3.53 18.93
C GLN A 381 1.04 -2.60 19.24
N ALA A 382 0.93 -2.08 20.47
CA ALA A 382 -0.07 -1.07 20.83
C ALA A 382 0.09 0.17 19.95
N PHE A 383 1.34 0.60 19.82
CA PHE A 383 1.71 1.76 19.05
C PHE A 383 1.36 1.58 17.57
N ASP A 384 1.74 0.45 16.98
CA ASP A 384 1.42 0.14 15.57
C ASP A 384 -0.08 0.00 15.32
N ALA A 385 -0.82 -0.65 16.24
CA ALA A 385 -2.27 -0.82 16.15
C ALA A 385 -3.01 0.51 16.16
N TRP A 386 -2.60 1.42 17.05
CA TRP A 386 -3.32 2.67 17.25
C TRP A 386 -3.00 3.72 16.18
N LYS A 387 -1.80 3.67 15.57
CA LYS A 387 -1.40 4.59 14.50
C LYS A 387 -2.18 4.40 13.18
N HIS A 388 -2.85 3.26 12.98
CA HIS A 388 -3.60 2.93 11.78
C HIS A 388 -5.04 2.47 12.12
N PRO A 389 -6.14 3.23 11.84
CA PRO A 389 -6.28 4.46 11.07
C PRO A 389 -6.95 5.63 11.84
N MET A 390 -6.82 5.71 13.17
CA MET A 390 -7.53 6.74 13.96
C MET A 390 -6.63 7.91 14.38
N ARG A 391 -7.29 9.08 14.51
CA ARG A 391 -6.74 10.41 14.82
C ARG A 391 -5.74 10.36 15.99
N PRO A 392 -4.76 11.30 16.05
CA PRO A 392 -3.96 11.49 17.25
C PRO A 392 -4.89 11.59 18.45
N GLY A 393 -4.80 10.62 19.36
CA GLY A 393 -5.62 10.61 20.56
C GLY A 393 -5.32 11.85 21.40
N ASP A 394 -6.33 12.31 22.14
CA ASP A 394 -6.09 13.30 23.19
C ASP A 394 -5.28 12.64 24.30
N PHE A 395 -3.98 12.96 24.35
CA PHE A 395 -3.03 12.44 25.35
C PHE A 395 -3.07 13.26 26.65
N GLU A 396 -3.90 14.30 26.78
CA GLU A 396 -3.87 15.17 27.96
C GLU A 396 -4.26 14.42 29.24
N ALA A 397 -5.16 13.43 29.13
CA ALA A 397 -5.60 12.60 30.25
C ALA A 397 -4.63 11.46 30.61
N TRP A 398 -3.53 11.28 29.87
CA TRP A 398 -2.60 10.18 30.11
C TRP A 398 -1.63 10.48 31.26
N PRO A 399 -1.26 9.47 32.08
CA PRO A 399 -0.14 9.58 32.98
C PRO A 399 1.15 9.98 32.23
N GLU A 400 1.98 10.82 32.85
CA GLU A 400 3.20 11.38 32.25
C GLU A 400 4.16 10.29 31.73
N GLU A 401 4.32 9.19 32.46
CA GLU A 401 5.15 8.06 32.05
C GLU A 401 4.67 7.41 30.74
N ARG A 402 3.35 7.32 30.57
CA ARG A 402 2.72 6.75 29.37
C ARG A 402 2.92 7.67 28.17
N ARG A 403 2.79 8.99 28.35
CA ARG A 403 3.13 9.98 27.32
C ARG A 403 4.58 9.89 26.87
N ARG A 404 5.54 9.85 27.80
CA ARG A 404 6.97 9.73 27.46
C ARG A 404 7.30 8.44 26.74
N THR A 405 6.68 7.34 27.13
CA THR A 405 6.83 6.04 26.46
C THR A 405 6.33 6.13 25.02
N TRP A 406 5.18 6.79 24.81
CA TRP A 406 4.62 7.04 23.49
C TRP A 406 5.53 7.91 22.62
N GLU A 407 5.99 9.05 23.13
CA GLU A 407 6.94 9.94 22.46
C GLU A 407 8.25 9.21 22.09
N SER A 408 8.70 8.28 22.93
CA SER A 408 9.89 7.47 22.67
C SER A 408 9.68 6.50 21.50
N LEU A 409 8.49 5.90 21.39
CA LEU A 409 8.13 5.03 20.26
C LEU A 409 8.00 5.82 18.95
N GLU A 410 7.40 7.02 19.00
CA GLU A 410 7.35 7.93 17.84
C GLU A 410 8.75 8.34 17.39
N ALA A 411 9.65 8.67 18.33
CA ALA A 411 11.02 9.02 18.03
C ALA A 411 11.82 7.87 17.40
N LEU A 412 11.68 6.64 17.90
CA LEU A 412 12.33 5.46 17.32
C LEU A 412 11.89 5.20 15.87
N GLN A 413 10.60 5.37 15.58
CA GLN A 413 10.08 5.21 14.23
C GLN A 413 10.56 6.33 13.29
N ALA A 414 10.63 7.57 13.76
CA ALA A 414 11.10 8.71 12.96
C ALA A 414 12.57 8.58 12.52
N VAL A 415 13.37 7.84 13.28
CA VAL A 415 14.78 7.54 12.96
C VAL A 415 14.92 6.39 11.94
N GLY A 416 13.82 5.71 11.59
CA GLY A 416 13.83 4.56 10.69
C GLY A 416 14.48 3.31 11.30
N THR A 417 14.79 3.35 12.58
CA THR A 417 15.18 2.18 13.37
C THR A 417 13.91 1.41 13.69
N ARG A 418 13.58 0.41 12.86
CA ARG A 418 12.82 -0.72 13.40
C ARG A 418 13.71 -1.36 14.47
N PRO A 419 13.21 -1.60 15.69
CA PRO A 419 13.97 -2.31 16.72
C PRO A 419 14.40 -3.70 16.22
#